data_AF-A0A7V6ZNZ7-F1
#
_entry.id   AF-A0A7V6ZNZ7-F1
#
_cell.length_a   1.000
_cell.length_b   1.000
_cell.length_c   1.000
_cell.angle_alpha   90.00
_cell.angle_beta   90.00
_cell.angle_gamma   90.00
#
_symmetry.space_group_name_H-M   'P 1'
#
loop_
_entity.id
_entity.type
_entity.pdbx_description
1 polymer ?
#
loop_
_entity_poly.entity_id
_entity_poly.type
_entity_poly.pdbx_seq_one_letter_code
_entity_poly.pdbx_strand_id
1 'polypeptide(L)'
;AQKSVNVLTNAVLAVPLQELVDFEEEARKLAEKKERLLSEIERCERLLNNPGFVNKAPADKVELERAKLEDYRRQLGEVRKLLADYRDQR
;
A
#
# COMPACT_ATOMS: atom_id res chain seq x y z
N ALA A 1 -26.76 -11.34 -30.57
CA ALA A 1 -25.35 -11.72 -30.39
C ALA A 1 -25.28 -13.23 -30.18
N GLN A 2 -24.62 -13.95 -31.09
CA GLN A 2 -24.59 -15.41 -31.07
C GLN A 2 -23.53 -15.88 -30.06
N LYS A 3 -23.95 -16.54 -28.97
CA LYS A 3 -23.03 -17.22 -28.04
C LYS A 3 -22.72 -18.61 -28.58
N SER A 4 -21.45 -18.93 -28.74
CA SER A 4 -20.95 -20.29 -28.93
C SER A 4 -20.47 -20.84 -27.59
N VAL A 5 -20.87 -22.07 -27.27
CA VAL A 5 -20.43 -22.81 -26.08
C VAL A 5 -19.93 -24.17 -26.56
N ASN A 6 -18.66 -24.46 -26.29
CA ASN A 6 -18.02 -25.75 -26.58
C ASN A 6 -17.52 -26.38 -25.29
N VAL A 7 -17.85 -27.65 -25.08
CA VAL A 7 -17.46 -28.43 -23.90
C VAL A 7 -16.27 -29.31 -24.30
N LEU A 8 -15.13 -29.11 -23.63
CA LEU A 8 -13.90 -29.89 -23.85
C LEU A 8 -13.67 -30.82 -22.67
N THR A 9 -13.46 -32.11 -22.94
CA THR A 9 -13.41 -33.16 -21.91
C THR A 9 -12.06 -33.23 -21.19
N ASN A 10 -10.98 -32.67 -21.76
CA ASN A 10 -9.63 -32.63 -21.16
C ASN A 10 -8.78 -31.49 -21.75
N ALA A 11 -8.99 -30.24 -21.30
CA ALA A 11 -8.20 -29.09 -21.72
C ALA A 11 -7.43 -28.48 -20.53
N VAL A 12 -6.14 -28.21 -20.71
CA VAL A 12 -5.35 -27.38 -19.80
C VAL A 12 -5.39 -25.96 -20.32
N LEU A 13 -6.20 -25.12 -19.69
CA LEU A 13 -6.27 -23.70 -19.97
C LEU A 13 -5.21 -22.98 -19.11
N ALA A 14 -4.08 -22.64 -19.73
CA ALA A 14 -3.11 -21.74 -19.12
C ALA A 14 -3.51 -20.30 -19.48
N VAL A 15 -4.29 -19.65 -18.62
CA VAL A 15 -4.52 -18.20 -18.71
C VAL A 15 -3.27 -17.50 -18.18
N PRO A 16 -2.57 -16.66 -18.96
CA PRO A 16 -1.55 -15.79 -18.40
C PRO A 16 -2.24 -14.89 -17.38
N LEU A 17 -1.88 -15.01 -16.09
CA LEU A 17 -2.42 -14.15 -15.03
C LEU A 17 -2.20 -12.64 -15.30
N GLN A 18 -1.29 -12.32 -16.23
CA GLN A 18 -1.00 -11.00 -16.74
C GLN A 18 -2.18 -10.37 -17.52
N GLU A 19 -3.13 -11.15 -18.04
CA GLU A 19 -4.27 -10.64 -18.83
C GLU A 19 -5.51 -10.28 -17.99
N LEU A 20 -5.52 -10.58 -16.68
CA LEU A 20 -6.68 -10.36 -15.81
C LEU A 20 -6.45 -9.33 -14.68
N VAL A 21 -5.23 -8.83 -14.51
CA VAL A 21 -4.88 -7.84 -13.48
C VAL A 21 -4.71 -6.49 -14.13
N ASP A 22 -5.57 -5.53 -13.78
CA ASP A 22 -5.36 -4.12 -14.16
C ASP A 22 -4.22 -3.55 -13.32
N PHE A 23 -2.99 -3.78 -13.78
CA PHE A 23 -1.78 -3.29 -13.12
C PHE A 23 -1.74 -1.76 -13.03
N GLU A 24 -2.41 -1.05 -13.93
CA GLU A 24 -2.50 0.42 -13.86
C GLU A 24 -3.42 0.87 -12.74
N GLU A 25 -4.58 0.23 -12.60
CA GLU A 25 -5.51 0.52 -11.51
C GLU A 25 -4.90 0.18 -10.14
N GLU A 26 -4.23 -0.97 -10.02
CA GLU A 26 -3.57 -1.38 -8.77
C GLU A 26 -2.37 -0.48 -8.44
N ALA A 27 -1.54 -0.12 -9.43
CA ALA A 27 -0.46 0.85 -9.22
C ALA A 27 -1.01 2.23 -8.79
N ARG A 28 -2.15 2.67 -9.35
CA ARG A 28 -2.82 3.91 -8.95
C ARG A 28 -3.29 3.85 -7.50
N LYS A 29 -3.97 2.78 -7.10
CA LYS A 29 -4.42 2.57 -5.70
C LYS A 29 -3.25 2.58 -4.72
N LEU A 30 -2.14 1.92 -5.08
CA LEU A 30 -0.93 1.92 -4.26
C LEU A 30 -0.28 3.31 -4.19
N ALA A 31 -0.28 4.08 -5.28
CA ALA A 31 0.22 5.46 -5.28
C ALA A 31 -0.63 6.36 -4.37
N GLU A 32 -1.97 6.26 -4.42
CA GLU A 32 -2.85 6.99 -3.50
C GLU A 32 -2.62 6.58 -2.04
N LYS A 33 -2.45 5.28 -1.77
CA LYS A 33 -2.12 4.77 -0.44
C LYS A 33 -0.77 5.31 0.05
N LYS A 34 0.24 5.36 -0.82
CA LYS A 34 1.56 5.94 -0.52
C LYS A 34 1.44 7.40 -0.08
N GLU A 35 0.68 8.22 -0.82
CA GLU A 35 0.49 9.63 -0.47
C GLU A 35 -0.21 9.80 0.89
N ARG A 36 -1.25 9.01 1.16
CA ARG A 36 -1.92 9.02 2.48
C ARG A 36 -0.96 8.67 3.62
N LEU A 37 -0.15 7.61 3.44
CA LEU A 37 0.85 7.22 4.44
C LEU A 37 1.90 8.30 4.67
N LEU A 38 2.34 8.99 3.61
CA LEU A 38 3.28 10.12 3.72
C LEU A 38 2.68 11.26 4.54
N SER A 39 1.42 11.63 4.30
CA SER A 39 0.75 12.68 5.08
C SER A 39 0.59 12.31 6.57
N GLU A 40 0.27 11.04 6.87
CA GLU A 40 0.18 10.58 8.26
C GLU A 40 1.54 10.55 8.95
N ILE A 41 2.61 10.15 8.25
CA ILE A 41 3.98 10.22 8.75
C ILE A 41 4.36 11.66 9.10
N GLU A 42 4.13 12.61 8.18
CA GLU A 42 4.44 14.03 8.41
C GLU A 42 3.67 14.57 9.62
N ARG A 43 2.40 14.17 9.78
CA ARG A 43 1.59 14.55 10.93
C ARG A 43 2.18 14.01 12.24
N CYS A 44 2.55 12.73 12.29
CA CYS A 44 3.15 12.12 13.48
C CYS A 44 4.51 12.76 13.81
N GLU A 45 5.36 12.99 12.80
CA GLU A 45 6.66 13.64 12.96
C GLU A 45 6.50 15.07 13.49
N ARG A 46 5.53 15.84 12.97
CA ARG A 46 5.23 17.18 13.47
C ARG A 46 4.79 17.18 14.93
N LEU A 47 4.00 16.19 15.35
CA LEU A 47 3.60 16.04 16.75
C LEU A 47 4.78 15.67 17.64
N LEU A 48 5.58 14.69 17.23
CA LEU A 48 6.73 14.20 17.99
C LEU A 48 7.91 15.18 18.02
N ASN A 49 8.00 16.10 17.05
CA ASN A 49 8.98 17.19 17.05
C ASN A 49 8.54 18.40 17.89
N ASN A 50 7.27 18.47 18.32
CA ASN A 50 6.79 19.54 19.17
C ASN A 50 7.18 19.28 20.64
N PRO A 51 8.09 20.08 21.24
CA PRO A 51 8.52 19.86 22.63
C PRO A 51 7.38 19.99 23.63
N GLY A 52 6.36 20.80 23.31
CA GLY A 52 5.17 20.94 24.14
C GLY A 52 4.34 19.66 24.19
N PHE A 53 4.30 18.87 23.10
CA PHE A 53 3.64 17.57 23.09
C PHE A 53 4.49 16.53 23.82
N VAL A 54 5.78 16.41 23.47
CA VAL A 54 6.67 15.40 24.05
C VAL A 54 6.85 15.58 25.57
N ASN A 55 6.96 16.82 26.05
CA ASN A 55 7.24 17.07 27.47
C ASN A 55 5.99 17.17 28.34
N LYS A 56 4.81 17.44 27.77
CA LYS A 56 3.58 17.65 28.55
C LYS A 56 2.53 16.56 28.37
N ALA A 57 2.57 15.79 27.29
CA ALA A 57 1.64 14.68 27.10
C ALA A 57 2.02 13.50 28.02
N PRO A 58 1.04 12.67 28.45
CA PRO A 58 1.32 11.41 29.12
C PRO A 58 2.26 10.54 28.29
N ALA A 59 3.20 9.85 28.95
CA ALA A 59 4.19 8.99 28.31
C ALA A 59 3.54 7.98 27.34
N ASP A 60 2.45 7.33 27.76
CA ASP A 60 1.71 6.36 26.94
C ASP A 60 1.21 6.96 25.61
N LYS A 61 0.84 8.25 25.59
CA LYS A 61 0.40 8.91 24.36
C LYS A 61 1.57 9.21 23.42
N VAL A 62 2.72 9.58 23.98
CA VAL A 62 3.94 9.83 23.20
C VAL A 62 4.44 8.52 22.58
N GLU A 63 4.48 7.45 23.37
CA GLU A 63 4.90 6.13 22.88
C GLU A 63 3.93 5.55 21.85
N LEU A 64 2.62 5.73 22.03
CA LEU A 64 1.63 5.34 21.03
C LEU A 64 1.85 6.10 19.70
N GLU A 65 2.17 7.39 19.76
CA GLU A 65 2.42 8.20 18.56
C GLU A 65 3.74 7.79 17.88
N ARG A 66 4.78 7.43 18.66
CA ARG A 66 6.02 6.85 18.11
C ARG A 66 5.78 5.51 17.43
N ALA A 67 5.01 4.63 18.06
CA ALA A 67 4.66 3.33 17.49
C ALA A 67 3.87 3.48 16.17
N LYS A 68 2.92 4.43 16.11
CA LYS A 68 2.21 4.75 14.86
C LYS A 68 3.15 5.23 13.76
N LEU A 69 4.08 6.12 14.09
CA LEU A 69 5.07 6.61 13.11
C LEU A 69 5.89 5.45 12.54
N GLU A 70 6.38 4.53 13.38
CA GLU A 70 7.13 3.37 12.92
C GLU A 70 6.28 2.43 12.05
N ASP A 71 5.04 2.19 12.43
CA ASP A 71 4.13 1.36 11.64
C ASP A 71 3.84 1.97 10.27
N TYR A 72 3.54 3.27 10.20
CA TYR A 72 3.33 3.94 8.91
C TYR A 72 4.59 3.92 8.04
N ARG A 73 5.78 4.10 8.61
CA ARG A 73 7.04 3.98 7.87
C ARG A 73 7.26 2.57 7.32
N ARG A 74 6.92 1.53 8.10
CA ARG A 74 6.97 0.14 7.66
C ARG A 74 6.01 -0.10 6.49
N GLN A 75 4.73 0.29 6.65
CA GLN A 75 3.73 0.16 5.60
C GLN A 75 4.13 0.90 4.31
N LEU A 76 4.69 2.10 4.45
CA LEU A 76 5.19 2.88 3.31
C LEU A 76 6.34 2.16 2.59
N GLY A 77 7.23 1.50 3.34
CA GLY A 77 8.30 0.66 2.78
C GLY A 77 7.75 -0.47 1.92
N GLU A 78 6.76 -1.21 2.42
CA GLU A 78 6.11 -2.30 1.67
C GLU A 78 5.39 -1.78 0.42
N VAL A 79 4.66 -0.66 0.52
CA VAL A 79 3.99 -0.05 -0.63
C VAL A 79 4.99 0.39 -1.70
N ARG A 80 6.14 0.97 -1.30
CA ARG A 80 7.20 1.37 -2.23
C ARG A 80 7.83 0.16 -2.92
N LYS A 81 8.03 -0.93 -2.19
CA LYS A 81 8.55 -2.18 -2.75
C LYS A 81 7.61 -2.78 -3.78
N LEU A 82 6.32 -2.90 -3.45
CA LEU A 82 5.28 -3.38 -4.39
C LEU A 82 5.18 -2.52 -5.65
N LEU A 83 5.25 -1.19 -5.51
CA LEU A 83 5.27 -0.27 -6.65
C LEU A 83 6.52 -0.42 -7.52
N ALA A 84 7.68 -0.74 -6.93
CA ALA A 84 8.90 -1.02 -7.68
C ALA A 84 8.77 -2.34 -8.44
N ASP A 85 8.29 -3.41 -7.78
CA ASP A 85 8.07 -4.72 -8.38
C ASP A 85 7.12 -4.62 -9.60
N TYR A 86 6.06 -3.81 -9.53
CA TYR A 86 5.16 -3.56 -10.68
C TYR A 86 5.78 -2.75 -11.82
N ARG A 87 6.78 -1.89 -11.53
CA ARG A 87 7.50 -1.16 -12.58
C ARG A 87 8.50 -2.06 -13.30
N ASP A 88 9.09 -3.03 -12.60
CA ASP A 88 10.09 -3.95 -13.16
C ASP A 88 9.44 -5.12 -13.94
N GLN A 89 8.14 -5.36 -13.76
CA GLN A 89 7.36 -6.38 -14.47
C GLN A 89 6.71 -5.87 -15.78
N ARG A 90 6.93 -4.60 -16.16
CA ARG A 90 6.55 -4.02 -17.46
C ARG A 90 7.68 -4.15 -18.47
#